data_AF-A0A970CZI6-F1
#
_entry.id   AF-A0A970CZI6-F1
#
_cell.length_a   1.000
_cell.length_b   1.000
_cell.length_c   1.000
_cell.angle_alpha   90.00
_cell.angle_beta   90.00
_cell.angle_gamma   90.00
#
_symmetry.space_group_name_H-M   'P 1'
#
loop_
_entity.id
_entity.type
_entity.pdbx_description
1 polymer ?
#
loop_
_entity_poly.entity_id
_entity_poly.type
_entity_poly.pdbx_seq_one_letter_code
_entity_poly.pdbx_strand_id
1 'polypeptide(L)'
;MREIYAAHIRDDEIIQTNKEHLEGTAVLARCFAERFGSGEFGYLCGILHDIGKYSKQFQKRIRGSNQHVDHSTAGSIESNNLLKN
;
A
#
# COMPACT_ATOMS: atom_id res chain seq x y z
N MET A 1 -11.66 15.25 12.29
CA MET A 1 -10.32 15.07 11.70
C MET A 1 -10.41 13.93 10.68
N ARG A 2 -9.70 14.02 9.54
CA ARG A 2 -9.63 12.89 8.61
C ARG A 2 -8.80 11.78 9.24
N GLU A 3 -9.24 10.53 9.10
CA GLU A 3 -8.51 9.37 9.57
C GLU A 3 -7.20 9.23 8.79
N ILE A 4 -6.06 9.16 9.49
CA ILE A 4 -4.75 8.95 8.86
C ILE A 4 -4.55 7.45 8.69
N TYR A 5 -4.34 6.99 7.45
CA TYR A 5 -3.99 5.60 7.18
C TYR A 5 -2.47 5.47 7.13
N ALA A 6 -1.88 4.79 8.09
CA ALA A 6 -0.43 4.63 8.22
C ALA A 6 0.04 3.39 7.45
N ALA A 7 1.09 3.56 6.63
CA ALA A 7 1.86 2.46 6.05
C ALA A 7 3.04 2.10 6.94
N HIS A 8 3.69 3.12 7.51
CA HIS A 8 4.79 3.01 8.46
C HIS A 8 4.62 4.02 9.58
N ILE A 9 5.00 3.61 10.80
CA ILE A 9 5.14 4.48 11.97
C ILE A 9 6.57 4.24 12.47
N ARG A 10 7.37 5.30 12.51
CA ARG A 10 8.76 5.25 12.99
C ARG A 10 8.80 5.37 14.52
N ASP A 11 9.95 5.07 15.11
CA ASP A 11 10.15 5.14 16.57
C ASP A 11 9.97 6.57 17.15
N ASP A 12 10.16 7.59 16.31
CA ASP A 12 9.90 9.01 16.63
C ASP A 12 8.44 9.44 16.37
N GLU A 13 7.52 8.47 16.26
CA GLU A 13 6.10 8.63 15.97
C GLU A 13 5.78 9.31 14.62
N ILE A 14 6.77 9.50 13.75
CA ILE A 14 6.55 10.03 12.41
C ILE A 14 5.83 8.98 11.56
N ILE A 15 4.65 9.36 11.05
CA ILE A 15 3.81 8.52 10.20
C ILE A 15 4.12 8.80 8.74
N GLN A 16 4.43 7.74 7.99
CA GLN A 16 4.30 7.74 6.54
C GLN A 16 2.92 7.17 6.18
N THR A 17 2.12 7.95 5.45
CA THR A 17 0.77 7.53 5.06
C THR A 17 0.81 6.44 3.99
N ASN A 18 -0.26 5.66 3.89
CA ASN A 18 -0.44 4.71 2.77
C ASN A 18 -0.30 5.40 1.42
N LYS A 19 -0.90 6.58 1.26
CA LYS A 19 -0.85 7.33 0.00
C LYS A 19 0.60 7.67 -0.39
N GLU A 20 1.36 8.28 0.50
CA GLU A 20 2.76 8.64 0.26
C GLU A 20 3.62 7.41 -0.05
N HIS A 21 3.41 6.32 0.70
CA HIS A 21 4.15 5.09 0.51
C HIS A 21 3.85 4.45 -0.85
N LEU A 22 2.58 4.33 -1.23
CA LEU A 22 2.14 3.72 -2.48
C LEU A 22 2.57 4.57 -3.68
N GLU A 23 2.39 5.88 -3.65
CA GLU A 23 2.81 6.79 -4.73
C GLU A 23 4.33 6.79 -4.90
N GLY A 24 5.09 6.85 -3.80
CA GLY A 24 6.55 6.77 -3.85
C GLY A 24 7.05 5.44 -4.41
N THR A 25 6.45 4.33 -3.98
CA THR A 25 6.78 2.98 -4.49
C THR A 25 6.43 2.86 -5.98
N ALA A 26 5.26 3.37 -6.39
CA ALA A 26 4.80 3.32 -7.78
C ALA A 26 5.72 4.10 -8.73
N VAL A 27 6.20 5.28 -8.34
CA VAL A 27 7.16 6.05 -9.13
C VAL A 27 8.45 5.27 -9.34
N LEU A 28 9.01 4.68 -8.29
CA LEU A 28 10.24 3.88 -8.40
C LEU A 28 10.02 2.62 -9.25
N ALA A 29 8.92 1.90 -9.02
CA ALA A 29 8.56 0.71 -9.78
C ALA A 29 8.39 1.00 -11.28
N ARG A 30 7.76 2.14 -11.63
CA ARG A 30 7.69 2.63 -13.01
C ARG A 30 9.08 2.83 -13.60
N CYS A 31 9.96 3.56 -12.93
CA CYS A 31 11.31 3.83 -13.42
C CYS A 31 12.11 2.55 -13.69
N PHE A 32 11.94 1.52 -12.85
CA PHE A 32 12.58 0.23 -13.08
C PHE A 32 11.94 -0.56 -14.23
N ALA A 33 10.61 -0.56 -14.32
CA ALA A 33 9.88 -1.29 -15.35
C ALA A 33 9.99 -0.66 -16.74
N GLU A 34 10.26 0.64 -16.81
CA GLU A 34 10.48 1.37 -18.07
C GLU A 34 11.62 0.77 -18.89
N ARG A 35 12.64 0.19 -18.23
CA ARG A 35 13.78 -0.46 -18.89
C ARG A 35 13.37 -1.60 -19.84
N PHE A 36 12.18 -2.17 -19.65
CA PHE A 36 11.62 -3.21 -20.51
C PHE A 36 10.24 -2.84 -21.08
N GLY A 37 9.93 -1.53 -21.15
CA GLY A 37 8.71 -1.02 -21.79
C GLY A 37 7.42 -1.21 -21.00
N SER A 38 7.50 -1.53 -19.70
CA SER A 38 6.35 -1.85 -18.86
C SER A 38 6.16 -0.86 -17.71
N GLY A 39 6.55 0.40 -17.90
CA GLY A 39 6.51 1.44 -16.85
C GLY A 39 5.13 1.58 -16.18
N GLU A 40 4.06 1.65 -16.96
CA GLU A 40 2.70 1.78 -16.43
C GLU A 40 2.25 0.55 -15.63
N PHE A 41 2.65 -0.66 -16.04
CA PHE A 41 2.43 -1.87 -15.24
C PHE A 41 3.22 -1.83 -13.94
N GLY A 42 4.48 -1.36 -13.97
CA GLY A 42 5.28 -1.15 -12.77
C GLY A 42 4.63 -0.16 -11.80
N TYR A 43 4.13 0.97 -12.32
CA TYR A 43 3.39 1.96 -11.54
C TYR A 43 2.16 1.34 -10.88
N LEU A 44 1.31 0.66 -11.66
CA LEU A 44 0.09 0.01 -11.18
C LEU A 44 0.40 -1.03 -10.09
N CYS A 45 1.41 -1.88 -10.31
CA CYS A 45 1.87 -2.84 -9.30
C CYS A 45 2.29 -2.13 -8.01
N GLY A 46 3.04 -1.02 -8.11
CA GLY A 46 3.45 -0.24 -6.94
C GLY A 46 2.27 0.39 -6.17
N ILE A 47 1.22 0.86 -6.87
CA ILE A 47 0.00 1.36 -6.24
C ILE A 47 -0.77 0.24 -5.54
N LEU A 48 -0.87 -0.94 -6.16
CA LEU A 48 -1.74 -2.02 -5.69
C LEU A 48 -1.12 -2.90 -4.61
N HIS A 49 0.22 -3.02 -4.56
CA HIS A 49 0.89 -4.06 -3.77
C HIS A 49 0.49 -4.08 -2.28
N ASP A 50 0.22 -2.90 -1.71
CA ASP A 50 -0.07 -2.71 -0.29
C ASP A 50 -1.44 -2.06 -0.03
N ILE A 51 -2.35 -2.08 -1.00
CA ILE A 51 -3.68 -1.48 -0.85
C ILE A 51 -4.48 -2.10 0.31
N GLY A 52 -4.21 -3.36 0.67
CA GLY A 52 -4.80 -4.02 1.84
C GLY A 52 -4.44 -3.38 3.19
N LYS A 53 -3.40 -2.53 3.24
CA LYS A 53 -3.05 -1.74 4.44
C LYS A 53 -4.12 -0.69 4.79
N TYR A 54 -5.04 -0.37 3.89
CA TYR A 54 -6.21 0.47 4.20
C TYR A 54 -7.25 -0.25 5.07
N SER A 55 -7.13 -1.57 5.26
CA SER A 55 -8.06 -2.32 6.10
C SER A 55 -8.02 -1.85 7.56
N LYS A 56 -9.18 -1.83 8.22
CA LYS A 56 -9.30 -1.48 9.65
C LYS A 56 -8.43 -2.38 10.54
N GLN A 57 -8.29 -3.65 10.17
CA GLN A 57 -7.50 -4.62 10.92
C GLN A 57 -6.01 -4.28 10.86
N PHE A 58 -5.48 -3.97 9.67
CA PHE A 58 -4.10 -3.55 9.53
C PHE A 58 -3.83 -2.23 10.28
N GLN A 59 -4.74 -1.26 10.19
CA GLN A 59 -4.62 0.01 10.89
C GLN A 59 -4.65 -0.12 12.43
N LYS A 60 -5.31 -1.14 12.97
CA LYS A 60 -5.22 -1.50 14.40
C LYS A 60 -3.89 -2.15 14.73
N ARG A 61 -3.42 -3.10 13.90
CA ARG A 61 -2.14 -3.78 14.07
C ARG A 61 -0.99 -2.78 14.12
N ILE A 62 -0.89 -1.89 13.13
CA ILE A 62 0.22 -0.93 13.03
C ILE A 62 0.24 0.07 14.21
N ARG A 63 -0.87 0.23 14.93
CA ARG A 63 -0.98 1.06 16.14
C ARG A 63 -0.88 0.26 17.45
N GLY A 64 -0.33 -0.96 17.40
CA GLY A 64 -0.02 -1.73 18.60
C GLY A 64 -1.00 -2.85 18.95
N SER A 65 -1.98 -3.16 18.10
CA SER A 65 -2.77 -4.41 18.27
C SER A 65 -1.91 -5.64 17.98
N ASN A 66 -2.02 -6.66 18.84
CA ASN A 66 -1.30 -7.94 18.69
C ASN A 66 -1.94 -8.90 17.67
N GLN A 67 -2.98 -8.46 16.94
CA GLN A 67 -3.62 -9.28 15.92
C GLN A 67 -2.67 -9.51 14.74
N HIS A 68 -2.53 -10.76 14.32
CA HIS A 68 -1.93 -11.08 13.04
C HIS A 68 -2.90 -10.69 11.93
N VAL A 69 -2.40 -9.96 10.92
CA VAL A 69 -3.21 -9.47 9.80
C VAL A 69 -2.48 -9.74 8.50
N ASP A 70 -3.11 -10.50 7.62
CA ASP A 70 -2.67 -10.69 6.25
C ASP A 70 -3.25 -9.58 5.36
N HIS A 71 -2.48 -8.52 5.16
CA HIS A 71 -2.86 -7.43 4.28
C HIS A 71 -2.64 -7.75 2.79
N SER A 72 -1.79 -8.73 2.48
CA SER A 72 -1.46 -9.09 1.10
C SER A 72 -2.64 -9.77 0.41
N THR A 73 -3.29 -10.72 1.10
CA THR A 73 -4.51 -11.35 0.58
C THR A 73 -5.65 -10.34 0.45
N ALA A 74 -5.82 -9.45 1.44
CA ALA A 74 -6.80 -8.36 1.36
C ALA A 74 -6.52 -7.43 0.17
N GLY A 75 -5.25 -7.10 -0.08
CA GLY A 75 -4.82 -6.29 -1.21
C GLY A 75 -5.08 -6.96 -2.55
N SER A 76 -4.86 -8.27 -2.66
CA SER A 76 -5.16 -9.05 -3.87
C SER A 76 -6.65 -9.07 -4.20
N ILE A 77 -7.51 -9.28 -3.20
CA ILE A 77 -8.98 -9.25 -3.38
C ILE A 77 -9.42 -7.87 -3.87
N GLU A 78 -8.93 -6.80 -3.25
CA GLU A 78 -9.31 -5.43 -3.62
C GLU A 78 -8.81 -5.07 -5.03
N SER A 79 -7.58 -5.44 -5.36
CA SER A 79 -7.01 -5.24 -6.70
C SER A 79 -7.85 -5.94 -7.77
N ASN A 80 -8.30 -7.17 -7.50
CA ASN A 80 -9.17 -7.91 -8.40
C ASN A 80 -10.55 -7.27 -8.57
N ASN A 81 -11.11 -6.65 -7.51
CA ASN A 81 -12.37 -5.92 -7.61
C ASN A 81 -12.24 -4.66 -8.49
N LEU A 82 -11.13 -3.94 -8.37
CA LEU A 82 -10.85 -2.73 -9.17
C LEU A 82 -10.68 -3.03 -10.66
N LEU A 83 -10.07 -4.17 -11.00
CA LEU A 83 -9.78 -4.57 -12.39
C LEU A 83 -10.96 -5.24 -13.11
N LYS A 84 -12.05 -5.55 -12.40
CA LYS A 84 -13.25 -6.20 -12.95
C LYS A 84 -14.35 -5.23 -13.39
N ASN A 85 -14.16 -3.93 -13.18
CA ASN A 85 -15.06 -2.86 -13.64
C ASN A 85 -14.47 -2.17 -14.87
#